data_AF-A0A6B3GLU2-F1
#
_entry.id   AF-A0A6B3GLU2-F1
#
_cell.length_a   1.000
_cell.length_b   1.000
_cell.length_c   1.000
_cell.angle_alpha   90.00
_cell.angle_beta   90.00
_cell.angle_gamma   90.00
#
_symmetry.space_group_name_H-M   'P 1'
#
loop_
_entity.id
_entity.type
_entity.pdbx_description
1 polymer ?
#
loop_
_entity_poly.entity_id
_entity_poly.type
_entity_poly.pdbx_seq_one_letter_code
_entity_poly.pdbx_strand_id
1 'polypeptide(L)'
;LVALLAADDRGGAVELFMTHIGLTPGMIAGARRSPAWPGFEAVAPTLAHDDEVLGDGAPPPDRLALVRVPALVMAGSASPPAMAEA
;
A
#
# COMPACT_ATOMS: atom_id res chain seq x y z
N LEU A 1 8.12 8.37 -4.56
CA LEU A 1 7.12 9.10 -3.74
C LEU A 1 7.55 10.50 -3.32
N VAL A 2 8.67 10.63 -2.59
CA VAL A 2 9.14 11.93 -2.04
C VAL A 2 9.19 13.07 -3.06
N ALA A 3 9.71 12.83 -4.27
CA ALA A 3 9.79 13.86 -5.31
C ALA A 3 8.42 14.37 -5.79
N LEU A 4 7.42 13.49 -5.91
CA LEU A 4 6.06 13.86 -6.33
C LEU A 4 5.35 14.64 -5.21
N LEU A 5 5.52 14.21 -3.97
CA LEU A 5 4.98 14.93 -2.80
C LEU A 5 5.64 16.31 -2.63
N ALA A 6 6.95 16.42 -2.86
CA ALA A 6 7.65 17.70 -2.82
C ALA A 6 7.19 18.68 -3.91
N ALA A 7 6.67 18.17 -5.03
CA ALA A 7 6.07 18.94 -6.10
C ALA A 7 4.55 19.21 -5.90
N ASP A 8 3.97 18.78 -4.77
CA ASP A 8 2.51 18.76 -4.50
C ASP A 8 1.68 17.98 -5.54
N ASP A 9 2.33 17.08 -6.30
CA ASP A 9 1.65 16.15 -7.22
C ASP A 9 1.12 14.93 -6.44
N ARG A 10 0.03 15.17 -5.71
CA ARG A 10 -0.62 14.15 -4.87
C ARG A 10 -1.23 13.04 -5.69
N GLY A 11 -1.83 13.38 -6.84
CA GLY A 11 -2.42 12.40 -7.75
C GLY A 11 -1.35 11.45 -8.32
N GLY A 12 -0.21 12.00 -8.74
CA GLY A 12 0.94 11.20 -9.18
C GLY A 12 1.50 10.34 -8.05
N ALA A 13 1.59 10.87 -6.83
CA ALA A 13 2.06 10.10 -5.67
C ALA A 13 1.18 8.89 -5.36
N VAL A 14 -0.16 9.06 -5.38
CA VAL A 14 -1.13 7.97 -5.18
C VAL A 14 -1.01 6.93 -6.30
N GLU A 15 -0.93 7.34 -7.56
CA GLU A 15 -0.79 6.43 -8.69
C GLU A 15 0.51 5.62 -8.63
N LEU A 16 1.63 6.26 -8.29
CA LEU A 16 2.91 5.59 -8.12
C LEU A 16 2.84 4.54 -7.00
N PHE A 17 2.23 4.90 -5.86
CA PHE A 17 2.05 3.96 -4.74
C PHE A 17 1.16 2.78 -5.12
N MET A 18 0.02 3.00 -5.78
CA MET A 18 -0.87 1.94 -6.25
C MET A 18 -0.17 0.97 -7.20
N THR A 19 0.68 1.51 -8.08
CA THR A 19 1.52 0.69 -8.97
C THR A 19 2.50 -0.17 -8.17
N HIS A 20 3.14 0.43 -7.16
CA HIS A 20 4.12 -0.26 -6.31
C HIS A 20 3.51 -1.44 -5.54
N ILE A 21 2.29 -1.29 -5.01
CA ILE A 21 1.58 -2.38 -4.31
C ILE A 21 0.86 -3.35 -5.27
N GLY A 22 1.11 -3.25 -6.58
CA GLY A 22 0.70 -4.25 -7.57
C GLY A 22 -0.67 -4.04 -8.22
N LEU A 23 -1.30 -2.87 -8.13
CA LEU A 23 -2.53 -2.61 -8.89
C LEU A 23 -2.22 -2.50 -10.38
N THR A 24 -3.09 -3.08 -11.21
CA THR A 24 -2.96 -2.99 -12.66
C THR A 24 -3.29 -1.57 -13.17
N PRO A 25 -2.76 -1.15 -14.34
CA PRO A 25 -3.09 0.16 -14.91
C PRO A 25 -4.60 0.40 -15.11
N GLY A 26 -5.36 -0.65 -15.44
CA GLY A 26 -6.81 -0.59 -15.56
C GLY A 26 -7.51 -0.31 -14.23
N MET A 27 -7.05 -0.93 -13.15
CA MET A 27 -7.56 -0.70 -11.79
C MET A 27 -7.25 0.73 -11.32
N ILE A 28 -6.03 1.20 -11.56
CA ILE A 28 -5.60 2.57 -11.23
C ILE A 28 -6.44 3.59 -11.99
N ALA A 29 -6.61 3.41 -13.30
CA ALA A 29 -7.44 4.29 -14.11
C ALA A 29 -8.91 4.31 -13.62
N GLY A 30 -9.42 3.16 -13.17
CA GLY A 30 -10.72 3.06 -12.50
C GLY A 30 -10.77 3.87 -11.20
N ALA A 31 -9.77 3.70 -10.33
CA ALA A 31 -9.65 4.43 -9.07
C ALA A 31 -9.59 5.95 -9.29
N ARG A 32 -8.84 6.43 -10.28
CA ARG A 32 -8.76 7.86 -10.65
C ARG A 32 -10.10 8.49 -11.03
N ARG A 33 -11.03 7.70 -11.57
CA ARG A 33 -12.39 8.15 -11.93
C ARG A 33 -13.40 7.99 -10.80
N SER A 34 -13.02 7.35 -9.70
CA SER A 34 -13.90 7.13 -8.55
C SER A 34 -14.16 8.43 -7.79
N PRO A 35 -15.37 8.64 -7.26
CA PRO A 35 -15.66 9.73 -6.32
C PRO A 35 -14.77 9.71 -5.05
N ALA A 36 -14.14 8.57 -4.76
CA ALA A 36 -13.21 8.44 -3.63
C ALA A 36 -11.80 9.02 -3.91
N TRP A 37 -11.45 9.33 -5.17
CA TRP A 37 -10.11 9.80 -5.53
C TRP A 37 -9.62 11.03 -4.75
N PRO A 38 -10.44 12.08 -4.53
CA PRO A 38 -10.03 13.20 -3.70
C PRO A 38 -9.66 12.81 -2.27
N GLY A 39 -10.25 11.74 -1.74
CA GLY A 39 -9.90 11.17 -0.44
C GLY A 39 -8.49 10.56 -0.43
N PHE A 40 -8.10 9.87 -1.50
CA PHE A 40 -6.73 9.36 -1.65
C PHE A 40 -5.71 10.49 -1.79
N GLU A 41 -6.04 11.53 -2.57
CA GLU A 41 -5.16 12.71 -2.71
C GLU A 41 -5.00 13.46 -1.39
N ALA A 42 -6.06 13.54 -0.57
CA ALA A 42 -6.00 14.18 0.75
C ALA A 42 -5.03 13.49 1.71
N VAL A 43 -4.90 12.15 1.64
CA VAL A 43 -3.98 11.37 2.48
C VAL A 43 -2.64 11.08 1.80
N ALA A 44 -2.45 11.46 0.53
CA ALA A 44 -1.20 11.23 -0.20
C ALA A 44 0.09 11.62 0.56
N PRO A 45 0.13 12.71 1.38
CA PRO A 45 1.33 13.04 2.15
C PRO A 45 1.78 11.97 3.15
N THR A 46 0.89 11.06 3.58
CA THR A 46 1.25 9.96 4.49
C THR A 46 1.94 8.81 3.77
N LEU A 47 1.81 8.71 2.44
CA LEU A 47 2.32 7.56 1.69
C LEU A 47 3.85 7.42 1.76
N ALA A 48 4.59 8.51 2.00
CA ALA A 48 6.03 8.41 2.26
C ALA A 48 6.33 7.65 3.56
N HIS A 49 5.47 7.81 4.58
CA HIS A 49 5.57 7.05 5.82
C HIS A 49 5.21 5.57 5.62
N ASP A 50 4.12 5.30 4.88
CA ASP A 50 3.72 3.93 4.55
C ASP A 50 4.83 3.20 3.76
N ASP A 51 5.43 3.86 2.77
CA ASP A 51 6.55 3.34 1.96
C ASP A 51 7.78 3.03 2.82
N GLU A 52 8.15 3.92 3.74
CA GLU A 52 9.28 3.72 4.65
C GLU A 52 9.05 2.56 5.63
N VAL A 53 7.82 2.43 6.16
CA VAL A 53 7.49 1.39 7.15
C VAL A 53 7.37 0.01 6.48
N LEU A 54 6.78 -0.05 5.29
CA LEU A 54 6.55 -1.31 4.58
C LEU A 54 7.82 -1.82 3.89
N GLY A 55 8.74 -0.95 3.48
CA GLY A 55 10.02 -1.35 2.89
C GLY A 55 9.84 -2.24 1.67
N ASP A 56 10.37 -3.47 1.72
CA ASP A 56 10.22 -4.47 0.65
C ASP A 56 8.87 -5.21 0.66
N GLY A 57 7.98 -4.86 1.60
CA GLY A 57 6.67 -5.46 1.78
C GLY A 57 6.68 -6.81 2.50
N ALA A 58 7.84 -7.34 2.89
CA ALA A 58 7.95 -8.60 3.59
C ALA A 58 7.77 -8.41 5.12
N PRO A 59 6.95 -9.25 5.78
CA PRO A 59 6.83 -9.19 7.24
C PRO A 59 8.16 -9.57 7.92
N PRO A 60 8.56 -8.89 9.02
CA PRO A 60 9.82 -9.19 9.71
C PRO A 60 9.68 -10.40 10.66
N PRO A 61 10.16 -11.61 10.29
CA PRO A 61 9.84 -12.84 11.03
C PRO A 61 10.36 -12.82 12.47
N ASP A 62 11.59 -12.34 12.68
CA ASP A 62 12.21 -12.29 14.01
C ASP A 62 11.44 -11.37 14.98
N ARG A 63 10.85 -10.28 14.46
CA ARG A 63 10.05 -9.36 15.28
C ARG A 63 8.67 -9.94 15.57
N LEU A 64 8.06 -10.60 14.59
CA LEU A 64 6.76 -11.25 14.76
C LEU A 64 6.83 -12.43 15.73
N ALA A 65 7.96 -13.17 15.77
CA ALA A 65 8.20 -14.25 16.72
C ALA A 65 8.16 -13.80 18.20
N LEU A 66 8.28 -12.49 18.48
CA LEU A 66 8.18 -11.94 19.84
C LEU A 66 6.73 -11.81 20.32
N VAL A 67 5.74 -11.88 19.42
CA VAL A 67 4.32 -11.79 19.77
C VAL A 67 3.85 -13.13 20.34
N ARG A 68 3.64 -13.18 21.66
CA ARG A 68 3.28 -14.42 22.39
C ARG A 68 1.80 -14.57 22.72
N VAL A 69 0.99 -13.55 22.45
CA VAL A 69 -0.46 -13.59 22.64
C VAL A 69 -1.12 -14.32 21.46
N PRO A 70 -2.30 -14.95 21.64
CA PRO A 70 -3.03 -15.53 20.53
C PRO A 70 -3.30 -14.48 19.43
N ALA A 71 -2.99 -14.82 18.18
CA ALA A 71 -3.18 -13.97 17.02
C ALA A 71 -3.96 -14.70 15.93
N LEU A 72 -4.74 -13.95 15.16
CA LEU A 72 -5.45 -14.42 13.97
C LEU A 72 -4.92 -13.66 12.75
N VAL A 73 -4.39 -14.38 11.77
CA VAL A 73 -3.97 -13.85 10.47
C VAL A 73 -4.98 -14.31 9.42
N MET A 74 -5.40 -13.41 8.53
CA MET A 74 -6.42 -13.68 7.51
C MET A 74 -5.94 -13.21 6.14
N ALA A 75 -6.19 -14.03 5.12
CA ALA A 75 -6.06 -13.70 3.71
C ALA A 75 -7.35 -14.07 2.98
N GLY A 76 -7.73 -13.27 1.98
CA GLY A 76 -8.93 -13.52 1.18
C GLY A 76 -8.67 -14.56 0.10
N SER A 77 -9.72 -15.21 -0.41
CA SER A 77 -9.59 -16.16 -1.53
C SER A 77 -9.07 -15.54 -2.84
N ALA A 78 -9.09 -14.21 -2.94
CA ALA A 78 -8.55 -13.43 -4.07
C ALA A 78 -7.18 -12.79 -3.76
N SER A 79 -6.59 -13.04 -2.59
CA SER A 79 -5.25 -12.56 -2.25
C SER A 79 -4.17 -13.30 -3.05
N PRO A 80 -3.02 -12.66 -3.35
CA PRO A 80 -1.87 -13.34 -3.92
C PRO A 80 -1.43 -14.54 -3.05
N PRO A 81 -0.97 -15.67 -3.66
CA PRO A 81 -0.53 -16.85 -2.90
C PRO A 81 0.52 -16.56 -1.83
N ALA A 82 1.46 -15.65 -2.13
CA ALA A 82 2.50 -15.24 -1.19
C ALA A 82 1.97 -14.65 0.13
N MET A 83 0.74 -14.10 0.15
CA MET A 83 0.11 -13.60 1.38
C MET A 83 -0.52 -14.71 2.24
N ALA A 84 -0.79 -15.89 1.66
CA ALA A 84 -1.33 -17.04 2.38
C ALA A 84 -0.23 -17.98 2.91
N GLU A 85 0.96 -17.94 2.29
CA GLU A 85 2.10 -18.81 2.60
C GLU A 85 3.10 -18.19 3.59
N ALA A 86 2.94 -16.91 3.93
CA ALA A 86 3.82 -16.13 4.82
C ALA A 86 3.60 -16.40 6.32
#